data_AF-A0A7C4DW47-F1
#
_entry.id   AF-A0A7C4DW47-F1
#
_cell.length_a   1.000
_cell.length_b   1.000
_cell.length_c   1.000
_cell.angle_alpha   90.00
_cell.angle_beta   90.00
_cell.angle_gamma   90.00
#
_symmetry.space_group_name_H-M   'P 1'
#
loop_
_entity.id
_entity.type
_entity.pdbx_description
1 polymer ?
#
loop_
_entity_poly.entity_id
_entity_poly.type
_entity_poly.pdbx_seq_one_letter_code
_entity_poly.pdbx_strand_id
1 'polypeptide(L)'
;MDKVKVAVVGAGFWGRNHVRVLSEIPYVELIAVCDVNRQRAEEVSRKYGIKPYEDSMEMYKGEDIDAVTICVWSSSLAQEAIKALKMGKHVFIEKPMASSVKEAMRSLRLAEAKKLKLQVGFIERFNPGVRRVKKAIEDGVIGTLVSATAKRVSRWPERIGDVGVIKDTAIHDIDVVRFLFNEDPIAVYARAGCLRHKSFEDYAQIMLSFPSGRSAFIEANWLTPYKVRKLTITGSEAIINLDYITQEITIETSGETLTPRHEWEEPLKKELEHFINCILNDEEPLVTGVDGVKALKIAEAALKSAAEGRLINIKLES
;
A
#
# COMPACT_ATOMS: atom_id res chain seq x y z
N MET A 1 -4.04 -2.35 -30.27
CA MET A 1 -3.84 -1.62 -28.99
C MET A 1 -2.38 -1.77 -28.66
N ASP A 2 -1.71 -0.65 -28.41
CA ASP A 2 -0.33 -0.68 -27.91
C ASP A 2 -0.33 -1.35 -26.53
N LYS A 3 0.60 -2.28 -26.32
CA LYS A 3 0.77 -2.96 -25.03
C LYS A 3 1.85 -2.25 -24.23
N VAL A 4 1.67 -2.17 -22.92
CA VAL A 4 2.74 -1.71 -22.00
C VAL A 4 3.66 -2.88 -21.72
N LYS A 5 4.96 -2.70 -21.99
CA LYS A 5 6.01 -3.69 -21.70
C LYS A 5 6.43 -3.58 -20.25
N VAL A 6 6.18 -4.63 -19.48
CA VAL A 6 6.37 -4.62 -18.03
C VAL A 6 7.41 -5.65 -17.61
N ALA A 7 8.22 -5.33 -16.61
CA ALA A 7 9.05 -6.29 -15.90
C ALA A 7 8.79 -6.27 -14.39
N VAL A 8 9.08 -7.37 -13.70
CA VAL A 8 8.91 -7.48 -12.24
C VAL A 8 10.26 -7.66 -11.57
N VAL A 9 10.57 -6.82 -10.59
CA VAL A 9 11.78 -6.89 -9.76
C VAL A 9 11.42 -7.45 -8.38
N GLY A 10 11.96 -8.62 -8.06
CA GLY A 10 11.60 -9.47 -6.93
C GLY A 10 10.66 -10.59 -7.36
N ALA A 11 11.06 -11.84 -7.17
CA ALA A 11 10.28 -13.06 -7.44
C ALA A 11 9.89 -13.80 -6.14
N GLY A 12 9.77 -13.03 -5.04
CA GLY A 12 9.26 -13.47 -3.76
C GLY A 12 7.75 -13.71 -3.77
N PHE A 13 7.11 -13.72 -2.58
CA PHE A 13 5.67 -13.97 -2.46
C PHE A 13 4.84 -12.94 -3.26
N TRP A 14 5.05 -11.64 -3.01
CA TRP A 14 4.33 -10.58 -3.72
C TRP A 14 4.71 -10.49 -5.19
N GLY A 15 6.01 -10.59 -5.51
CA GLY A 15 6.48 -10.60 -6.90
C GLY A 15 5.82 -11.67 -7.78
N ARG A 16 5.62 -12.89 -7.26
CA ARG A 16 4.90 -13.96 -7.97
C ARG A 16 3.43 -13.62 -8.20
N ASN A 17 2.78 -12.93 -7.25
CA ASN A 17 1.40 -12.45 -7.44
C ASN A 17 1.32 -11.35 -8.50
N HIS A 18 2.28 -10.41 -8.50
CA HIS A 18 2.39 -9.37 -9.53
C HIS A 18 2.57 -9.98 -10.92
N VAL A 19 3.51 -10.91 -11.08
CA VAL A 19 3.72 -11.64 -12.36
C VAL A 19 2.43 -12.33 -12.82
N ARG A 20 1.73 -13.03 -11.92
CA ARG A 20 0.46 -13.68 -12.26
C ARG A 20 -0.55 -12.66 -12.77
N VAL A 21 -0.82 -11.62 -11.99
CA VAL A 21 -1.85 -10.63 -12.34
C VAL A 21 -1.50 -9.90 -13.63
N LEU A 22 -0.25 -9.48 -13.82
CA LEU A 22 0.21 -8.80 -15.03
C LEU A 22 0.06 -9.70 -16.27
N SER A 23 0.31 -11.01 -16.13
CA SER A 23 0.10 -11.97 -17.23
C SER A 23 -1.37 -12.15 -17.64
N GLU A 24 -2.32 -11.76 -16.78
CA GLU A 24 -3.75 -11.84 -17.04
C GLU A 24 -4.33 -10.55 -17.65
N ILE A 25 -3.56 -9.45 -17.71
CA ILE A 25 -4.02 -8.15 -18.24
C ILE A 25 -3.75 -8.11 -19.76
N PRO A 26 -4.79 -8.01 -20.63
CA PRO A 26 -4.62 -8.18 -22.08
C PRO A 26 -3.69 -7.17 -22.77
N TYR A 27 -3.59 -5.97 -22.22
CA TYR A 27 -2.78 -4.86 -22.73
C TYR A 27 -1.43 -4.70 -22.01
N VAL A 28 -0.99 -5.76 -21.31
CA VAL A 28 0.36 -5.90 -20.78
C VAL A 28 1.14 -6.90 -21.62
N GLU A 29 2.40 -6.59 -21.89
CA GLU A 29 3.40 -7.53 -22.37
C GLU A 29 4.43 -7.75 -21.26
N LEU A 30 4.40 -8.92 -20.60
CA LEU A 30 5.32 -9.22 -19.52
C LEU A 30 6.65 -9.71 -20.10
N ILE A 31 7.70 -8.90 -19.99
CA ILE A 31 9.00 -9.12 -20.65
C ILE A 31 9.92 -10.00 -19.82
N ALA A 32 10.07 -9.66 -18.54
CA ALA A 32 11.12 -10.21 -17.71
C ALA A 32 10.76 -10.22 -16.21
N VAL A 33 11.46 -11.10 -15.48
CA VAL A 33 11.47 -11.14 -14.02
C VAL A 33 12.91 -11.10 -13.52
N CYS A 34 13.17 -10.27 -12.52
CA CYS A 34 14.47 -10.12 -11.89
C CYS A 34 14.40 -10.56 -10.42
N ASP A 35 15.33 -11.38 -9.95
CA ASP A 35 15.51 -11.66 -8.52
C ASP A 35 16.98 -12.01 -8.25
N VAL A 36 17.55 -11.45 -7.18
CA VAL A 36 18.92 -11.74 -6.75
C VAL A 36 19.16 -13.24 -6.46
N ASN A 37 18.09 -14.00 -6.24
CA ASN A 37 18.14 -15.46 -6.24
C ASN A 37 17.75 -15.97 -7.63
N ARG A 38 18.76 -16.39 -8.38
CA ARG A 38 18.64 -17.00 -9.70
C ARG A 38 17.56 -18.06 -9.81
N GLN A 39 17.53 -19.01 -8.86
CA GLN A 39 16.57 -20.12 -8.88
C GLN A 39 15.13 -19.60 -8.83
N ARG A 40 14.83 -18.58 -8.01
CA ARG A 40 13.50 -17.97 -7.96
C ARG A 40 13.13 -17.30 -9.28
N ALA A 41 14.06 -16.58 -9.91
CA ALA A 41 13.83 -15.95 -11.21
C ALA A 41 13.57 -17.01 -12.30
N GLU A 42 14.38 -18.07 -12.36
CA GLU A 42 14.25 -19.19 -13.31
C GLU A 42 12.95 -19.98 -13.14
N GLU A 43 12.48 -20.20 -11.90
CA GLU A 43 11.18 -20.84 -11.63
C GLU A 43 10.01 -20.04 -12.23
N VAL A 44 10.01 -18.72 -12.00
CA VAL A 44 8.96 -17.84 -12.51
C VAL A 44 9.06 -17.70 -14.02
N SER A 45 10.26 -17.51 -14.54
CA SER A 45 10.55 -17.47 -15.98
C SER A 45 9.99 -18.68 -16.72
N ARG A 46 10.31 -19.91 -16.26
CA ARG A 46 9.81 -21.14 -16.90
C ARG A 46 8.29 -21.25 -16.88
N LYS A 47 7.65 -20.80 -15.80
CA LYS A 47 6.19 -20.88 -15.65
C LYS A 47 5.45 -19.92 -16.59
N TYR A 48 5.99 -18.72 -16.81
CA TYR A 48 5.32 -17.65 -17.56
C TYR A 48 5.91 -17.38 -18.95
N GLY A 49 7.01 -18.07 -19.32
CA GLY A 49 7.66 -17.88 -20.61
C GLY A 49 8.37 -16.53 -20.77
N ILE A 50 8.85 -15.95 -19.67
CA ILE A 50 9.50 -14.62 -19.63
C ILE A 50 10.99 -14.74 -19.31
N LYS A 51 11.79 -13.70 -19.56
CA LYS A 51 13.24 -13.76 -19.35
C LYS A 51 13.63 -13.61 -17.87
N PRO A 52 14.52 -14.45 -17.31
CA PRO A 52 15.03 -14.30 -15.94
C PRO A 52 16.28 -13.41 -15.91
N TYR A 53 16.39 -12.58 -14.87
CA TYR A 53 17.58 -11.78 -14.56
C TYR A 53 17.95 -11.87 -13.07
N GLU A 54 19.23 -11.72 -12.76
CA GLU A 54 19.74 -11.61 -11.39
C GLU A 54 20.02 -10.15 -11.00
N ASP A 55 20.33 -9.30 -11.99
CA ASP A 55 20.58 -7.87 -11.83
C ASP A 55 19.59 -7.03 -12.63
N SER A 56 18.99 -6.04 -11.96
CA SER A 56 17.96 -5.17 -12.54
C SER A 56 18.52 -4.21 -13.59
N MET A 57 19.77 -3.74 -13.46
CA MET A 57 20.39 -2.85 -14.44
C MET A 57 20.74 -3.57 -15.74
N GLU A 58 21.17 -4.83 -15.66
CA GLU A 58 21.34 -5.68 -16.85
C GLU A 58 20.02 -5.85 -17.59
N MET A 59 18.94 -6.16 -16.85
CA MET A 59 17.59 -6.25 -17.40
C MET A 59 17.17 -4.94 -18.10
N TYR A 60 17.33 -3.78 -17.44
CA TYR A 60 16.93 -2.49 -18.01
C TYR A 60 17.73 -2.07 -19.25
N LYS A 61 18.96 -2.58 -19.42
CA LYS A 61 19.79 -2.31 -20.60
C LYS A 61 19.52 -3.28 -21.74
N GLY A 62 19.22 -4.54 -21.41
CA GLY A 62 19.03 -5.60 -22.39
C GLY A 62 17.63 -5.66 -22.99
N GLU A 63 16.63 -5.11 -22.28
CA GLU A 63 15.22 -5.25 -22.64
C GLU A 63 14.54 -3.90 -22.88
N ASP A 64 13.62 -3.91 -23.83
CA ASP A 64 12.72 -2.77 -24.08
C ASP A 64 11.54 -2.86 -23.12
N ILE A 65 11.59 -2.05 -22.06
CA ILE A 65 10.64 -2.04 -20.94
C ILE A 65 10.08 -0.62 -20.79
N ASP A 66 8.77 -0.48 -20.62
CA ASP A 66 8.10 0.79 -20.34
C ASP A 66 7.97 1.02 -18.83
N ALA A 67 7.63 -0.04 -18.09
CA ALA A 67 7.30 0.02 -16.67
C ALA A 67 7.84 -1.17 -15.87
N VAL A 68 8.04 -0.96 -14.58
CA VAL A 68 8.48 -2.02 -13.66
C VAL A 68 7.63 -2.05 -12.40
N THR A 69 7.34 -3.25 -11.90
CA THR A 69 6.82 -3.42 -10.53
C THR A 69 7.92 -3.93 -9.60
N ILE A 70 8.07 -3.31 -8.44
CA ILE A 70 9.17 -3.56 -7.52
C ILE A 70 8.63 -4.16 -6.22
N CYS A 71 8.94 -5.44 -6.00
CA CYS A 71 8.47 -6.31 -4.93
C CYS A 71 9.65 -6.93 -4.15
N VAL A 72 10.65 -6.12 -3.80
CA VAL A 72 11.84 -6.53 -3.03
C VAL A 72 11.68 -6.20 -1.53
N TRP A 73 12.71 -6.51 -0.73
CA TRP A 73 12.77 -6.12 0.69
C TRP A 73 12.65 -4.60 0.86
N SER A 74 12.04 -4.15 1.96
CA SER A 74 11.75 -2.74 2.20
C SER A 74 12.99 -1.85 2.16
N SER A 75 14.12 -2.40 2.63
CA SER A 75 15.45 -1.82 2.58
C SER A 75 16.01 -1.60 1.16
N SER A 76 15.54 -2.35 0.17
CA SER A 76 15.99 -2.25 -1.23
C SER A 76 15.03 -1.48 -2.15
N LEU A 77 13.77 -1.27 -1.73
CA LEU A 77 12.71 -0.71 -2.57
C LEU A 77 13.11 0.63 -3.22
N ALA A 78 13.57 1.60 -2.42
CA ALA A 78 13.92 2.92 -2.94
C ALA A 78 15.13 2.88 -3.90
N GLN A 79 16.12 2.03 -3.61
CA GLN A 79 17.29 1.89 -4.47
C GLN A 79 16.90 1.33 -5.84
N GLU A 80 16.07 0.28 -5.87
CA GLU A 80 15.58 -0.31 -7.11
C GLU A 80 14.68 0.66 -7.90
N ALA A 81 13.82 1.42 -7.23
CA ALA A 81 13.03 2.46 -7.88
C ALA A 81 13.91 3.54 -8.52
N ILE A 82 14.93 4.01 -7.81
CA ILE A 82 15.86 5.02 -8.34
C ILE A 82 16.60 4.49 -9.58
N LYS A 83 17.01 3.21 -9.59
CA LYS A 83 17.63 2.58 -10.78
C LYS A 83 16.66 2.61 -11.97
N ALA A 84 15.42 2.15 -11.78
CA ALA A 84 14.41 2.12 -12.83
C ALA A 84 14.07 3.51 -13.37
N LEU A 85 13.82 4.48 -12.48
CA LEU A 85 13.55 5.87 -12.85
C LEU A 85 14.72 6.49 -13.62
N LYS A 86 15.97 6.23 -13.22
CA LYS A 86 17.15 6.70 -13.97
C LYS A 86 17.15 6.19 -15.41
N MET A 87 16.73 4.95 -15.63
CA MET A 87 16.59 4.31 -16.94
C MET A 87 15.33 4.72 -17.71
N GLY A 88 14.55 5.68 -17.19
CA GLY A 88 13.38 6.21 -17.90
C GLY A 88 12.13 5.34 -17.77
N LYS A 89 12.06 4.46 -16.76
CA LYS A 89 10.96 3.51 -16.59
C LYS A 89 9.90 4.04 -15.63
N HIS A 90 8.63 3.82 -15.95
CA HIS A 90 7.55 4.00 -14.98
C HIS A 90 7.69 2.99 -13.84
N VAL A 91 7.34 3.39 -12.62
CA VAL A 91 7.57 2.54 -11.43
C VAL A 91 6.29 2.34 -10.65
N PHE A 92 5.93 1.08 -10.46
CA PHE A 92 5.11 0.64 -9.34
C PHE A 92 6.04 0.15 -8.22
N ILE A 93 5.87 0.65 -7.01
CA ILE A 93 6.68 0.28 -5.84
C ILE A 93 5.80 -0.23 -4.72
N GLU A 94 6.07 -1.44 -4.23
CA GLU A 94 5.37 -1.99 -3.07
C GLU A 94 5.52 -1.12 -1.82
N LYS A 95 4.60 -1.30 -0.87
CA LYS A 95 4.63 -0.62 0.42
C LYS A 95 5.54 -1.35 1.42
N PRO A 96 6.18 -0.64 2.37
CA PRO A 96 6.30 0.82 2.42
C PRO A 96 7.19 1.31 1.27
N MET A 97 6.89 2.47 0.69
CA MET A 97 7.59 3.00 -0.49
C MET A 97 9.12 3.10 -0.32
N ALA A 98 9.62 3.18 0.92
CA ALA A 98 11.04 3.13 1.24
C ALA A 98 11.24 2.74 2.72
N SER A 99 12.49 2.50 3.10
CA SER A 99 12.87 2.29 4.51
C SER A 99 12.73 3.58 5.34
N SER A 100 12.93 4.75 4.72
CA SER A 100 12.87 6.05 5.37
C SER A 100 12.21 7.13 4.50
N VAL A 101 11.65 8.16 5.15
CA VAL A 101 11.05 9.32 4.45
C VAL A 101 12.07 9.99 3.51
N LYS A 102 13.33 10.09 3.93
CA LYS A 102 14.40 10.68 3.13
C LYS A 102 14.62 9.95 1.80
N GLU A 103 14.55 8.62 1.83
CA GLU A 103 14.68 7.80 0.63
C GLU A 103 13.42 7.86 -0.25
N ALA A 104 12.23 7.79 0.35
CA ALA A 104 10.97 7.95 -0.39
C ALA A 104 10.92 9.28 -1.16
N MET A 105 11.32 10.39 -0.52
CA MET A 105 11.40 11.70 -1.16
C MET A 105 12.41 11.75 -2.31
N ARG A 106 13.51 11.00 -2.25
CA ARG A 106 14.48 10.93 -3.36
C ARG A 106 13.87 10.26 -4.58
N SER A 107 13.15 9.16 -4.39
CA SER A 107 12.44 8.46 -5.46
C SER A 107 11.34 9.34 -6.07
N LEU A 108 10.54 10.00 -5.23
CA LEU A 108 9.49 10.93 -5.66
C LEU A 108 10.05 12.07 -6.52
N ARG A 109 11.02 12.83 -6.00
CA ARG A 109 11.62 13.96 -6.73
C ARG A 109 12.24 13.55 -8.06
N LEU A 110 12.83 12.35 -8.12
CA LEU A 110 13.40 11.83 -9.36
C LEU A 110 12.31 11.48 -10.38
N ALA A 111 11.20 10.89 -9.94
CA ALA A 111 10.07 10.58 -10.80
C ALA A 111 9.45 11.86 -11.38
N GLU A 112 9.22 12.88 -10.54
CA GLU A 112 8.74 14.20 -10.96
C GLU A 112 9.67 14.86 -11.97
N ALA A 113 10.98 14.90 -11.67
CA ALA A 113 11.97 15.51 -12.55
C ALA A 113 12.06 14.83 -13.93
N LYS A 114 11.77 13.53 -13.99
CA LYS A 114 11.75 12.75 -15.23
C LYS A 114 10.36 12.64 -15.87
N LYS A 115 9.32 13.20 -15.24
CA LYS A 115 7.91 13.07 -15.66
C LYS A 115 7.48 11.61 -15.81
N LEU A 116 7.92 10.76 -14.89
CA LEU A 116 7.57 9.35 -14.85
C LEU A 116 6.54 9.10 -13.77
N LYS A 117 5.50 8.33 -14.10
CA LYS A 117 4.53 7.82 -13.11
C LYS A 117 5.23 6.98 -12.04
N LEU A 118 4.92 7.26 -10.77
CA LEU A 118 5.38 6.53 -9.59
C LEU A 118 4.18 6.18 -8.71
N GLN A 119 3.70 4.95 -8.82
CA GLN A 119 2.57 4.44 -8.02
C GLN A 119 3.08 3.62 -6.83
N VAL A 120 2.48 3.85 -5.66
CA VAL A 120 2.78 3.09 -4.43
C VAL A 120 1.72 2.00 -4.24
N GLY A 121 2.13 0.81 -3.80
CA GLY A 121 1.28 -0.36 -3.56
C GLY A 121 0.36 -0.25 -2.34
N PHE A 122 -0.44 0.81 -2.25
CA PHE A 122 -1.54 0.91 -1.28
C PHE A 122 -2.81 0.26 -1.83
N ILE A 123 -2.74 -1.07 -1.94
CA ILE A 123 -3.77 -1.95 -2.49
C ILE A 123 -5.17 -1.72 -1.91
N GLU A 124 -5.28 -1.31 -0.65
CA GLU A 124 -6.59 -1.11 0.00
C GLU A 124 -7.36 0.07 -0.61
N ARG A 125 -6.72 1.03 -1.30
CA ARG A 125 -7.46 2.05 -2.09
C ARG A 125 -8.19 1.47 -3.29
N PHE A 126 -7.76 0.30 -3.76
CA PHE A 126 -8.37 -0.46 -4.87
C PHE A 126 -9.28 -1.58 -4.37
N ASN A 127 -9.38 -1.78 -3.05
CA ASN A 127 -10.32 -2.72 -2.44
C ASN A 127 -11.77 -2.23 -2.68
N PRO A 128 -12.63 -2.99 -3.38
CA PRO A 128 -14.01 -2.60 -3.64
C PRO A 128 -14.79 -2.23 -2.38
N GLY A 129 -14.51 -2.89 -1.25
CA GLY A 129 -15.11 -2.55 0.04
C GLY A 129 -14.76 -1.13 0.49
N VAL A 130 -13.48 -0.75 0.43
CA VAL A 130 -13.02 0.61 0.75
C VAL A 130 -13.60 1.64 -0.22
N ARG A 131 -13.67 1.33 -1.52
CA ARG A 131 -14.30 2.20 -2.53
C ARG A 131 -15.78 2.45 -2.22
N ARG A 132 -16.51 1.44 -1.77
CA ARG A 132 -17.92 1.58 -1.34
C ARG A 132 -18.04 2.44 -0.08
N VAL A 133 -17.17 2.24 0.91
CA VAL A 133 -17.12 3.12 2.09
C VAL A 133 -16.86 4.57 1.68
N LYS A 134 -15.87 4.82 0.81
CA LYS A 134 -15.58 6.17 0.30
C LYS A 134 -16.80 6.78 -0.38
N LYS A 135 -17.46 6.04 -1.26
CA LYS A 135 -18.67 6.49 -1.95
C LYS A 135 -19.80 6.81 -0.98
N ALA A 136 -20.05 5.97 0.04
CA ALA A 136 -21.08 6.24 1.04
C ALA A 136 -20.81 7.51 1.86
N ILE A 137 -19.54 7.81 2.14
CA ILE A 137 -19.14 9.08 2.77
C ILE A 137 -19.42 10.25 1.83
N GLU A 138 -19.03 10.16 0.56
CA GLU A 138 -19.22 11.21 -0.45
C GLU A 138 -20.70 11.46 -0.77
N ASP A 139 -21.52 10.42 -0.79
CA ASP A 139 -22.97 10.48 -1.00
C ASP A 139 -23.73 10.97 0.25
N GLY A 140 -23.03 11.21 1.38
CA GLY A 140 -23.62 11.75 2.62
C GLY A 140 -24.41 10.73 3.45
N VAL A 141 -24.30 9.44 3.16
CA VAL A 141 -25.06 8.36 3.82
C VAL A 141 -24.84 8.31 5.34
N ILE A 142 -23.64 8.68 5.80
CA ILE A 142 -23.28 8.65 7.22
C ILE A 142 -23.43 10.00 7.92
N GLY A 143 -23.91 11.04 7.22
CA GLY A 143 -23.89 12.42 7.70
C GLY A 143 -22.46 12.93 7.91
N THR A 144 -22.21 13.53 9.09
CA THR A 144 -20.88 14.09 9.39
C THR A 144 -19.93 12.99 9.85
N LEU A 145 -18.86 12.76 9.09
CA LEU A 145 -17.79 11.83 9.47
C LEU A 145 -17.10 12.26 10.78
N VAL A 146 -17.10 11.38 11.78
CA VAL A 146 -16.57 11.64 13.14
C VAL A 146 -15.25 10.93 13.37
N SER A 147 -15.20 9.61 13.15
CA SER A 147 -14.01 8.82 13.47
C SER A 147 -13.90 7.53 12.67
N ALA A 148 -12.70 6.94 12.69
CA ALA A 148 -12.41 5.62 12.12
C ALA A 148 -11.72 4.73 13.14
N THR A 149 -12.08 3.45 13.18
CA THR A 149 -11.39 2.42 13.97
C THR A 149 -10.95 1.29 13.05
N ALA A 150 -9.66 1.04 12.94
CA ALA A 150 -9.10 -0.04 12.14
C ALA A 150 -8.45 -1.09 13.03
N LYS A 151 -8.67 -2.37 12.68
CA LYS A 151 -8.06 -3.52 13.35
C LYS A 151 -7.47 -4.46 12.32
N ARG A 152 -6.14 -4.55 12.31
CA ARG A 152 -5.35 -5.41 11.40
C ARG A 152 -4.42 -6.31 12.19
N VAL A 153 -4.93 -7.47 12.60
CA VAL A 153 -4.22 -8.38 13.49
C VAL A 153 -4.16 -9.79 12.91
N SER A 154 -3.07 -10.51 13.17
CA SER A 154 -2.90 -11.87 12.68
C SER A 154 -1.98 -12.68 13.57
N ARG A 155 -1.84 -13.97 13.23
CA ARG A 155 -0.73 -14.79 13.75
C ARG A 155 0.60 -14.27 13.22
N TRP A 156 1.66 -14.71 13.89
CA TRP A 156 3.04 -14.48 13.50
C TRP A 156 3.26 -14.83 12.02
N PRO A 157 3.84 -13.94 11.21
CA PRO A 157 4.05 -14.21 9.80
C PRO A 157 5.09 -15.33 9.61
N GLU A 158 4.89 -16.16 8.57
CA GLU A 158 5.86 -17.21 8.21
C GLU A 158 7.20 -16.61 7.79
N ARG A 159 7.17 -15.46 7.13
CA ARG A 159 8.36 -14.69 6.76
C ARG A 159 8.37 -13.40 7.55
N ILE A 160 9.35 -13.28 8.43
CA ILE A 160 9.59 -12.07 9.20
C ILE A 160 10.15 -11.02 8.23
N GLY A 161 9.49 -9.87 8.17
CA GLY A 161 9.90 -8.73 7.35
C GLY A 161 11.18 -8.05 7.86
N ASP A 162 11.67 -7.07 7.10
CA ASP A 162 12.76 -6.17 7.50
C ASP A 162 12.25 -4.87 8.14
N VAL A 163 10.99 -4.86 8.57
CA VAL A 163 10.29 -3.75 9.25
C VAL A 163 9.27 -4.30 10.24
N GLY A 164 8.83 -3.49 11.21
CA GLY A 164 7.80 -3.85 12.18
C GLY A 164 6.37 -3.61 11.71
N VAL A 165 5.40 -3.96 12.57
CA VAL A 165 3.96 -3.90 12.24
C VAL A 165 3.50 -2.51 11.83
N ILE A 166 4.12 -1.42 12.29
CA ILE A 166 3.67 -0.08 11.91
C ILE A 166 3.91 0.15 10.42
N LYS A 167 5.11 -0.19 9.92
CA LYS A 167 5.48 0.01 8.51
C LYS A 167 5.00 -1.13 7.60
N ASP A 168 4.77 -2.34 8.14
CA ASP A 168 4.26 -3.46 7.33
C ASP A 168 2.73 -3.50 7.25
N THR A 169 2.03 -3.34 8.38
CA THR A 169 0.59 -3.59 8.47
C THR A 169 -0.20 -2.30 8.69
N ALA A 170 0.09 -1.53 9.74
CA ALA A 170 -0.67 -0.33 10.09
C ALA A 170 -0.60 0.76 9.01
N ILE A 171 0.45 0.79 8.19
CA ILE A 171 0.61 1.75 7.09
C ILE A 171 -0.55 1.70 6.08
N HIS A 172 -1.17 0.52 5.90
CA HIS A 172 -2.38 0.40 5.07
C HIS A 172 -3.53 1.21 5.65
N ASP A 173 -3.77 1.08 6.96
CA ASP A 173 -4.89 1.75 7.62
C ASP A 173 -4.59 3.25 7.83
N ILE A 174 -3.32 3.64 8.01
CA ILE A 174 -2.88 5.04 7.95
C ILE A 174 -3.25 5.65 6.60
N ASP A 175 -2.96 4.96 5.50
CA ASP A 175 -3.28 5.43 4.16
C ASP A 175 -4.79 5.49 3.91
N VAL A 176 -5.53 4.42 4.25
CA VAL A 176 -6.98 4.34 4.06
C VAL A 176 -7.71 5.45 4.82
N VAL A 177 -7.33 5.72 6.07
CA VAL A 177 -7.98 6.78 6.86
C VAL A 177 -7.77 8.14 6.19
N ARG A 178 -6.56 8.47 5.75
CA ARG A 178 -6.28 9.72 5.01
C ARG A 178 -7.15 9.81 3.76
N PHE A 179 -7.21 8.73 2.98
CA PHE A 179 -7.99 8.64 1.76
C PHE A 179 -9.49 8.86 2.01
N LEU A 180 -10.05 8.20 3.03
CA LEU A 180 -11.47 8.33 3.37
C LEU A 180 -11.80 9.73 3.90
N PHE A 181 -10.97 10.25 4.81
CA PHE A 181 -11.20 11.55 5.46
C PHE A 181 -10.94 12.72 4.51
N ASN A 182 -10.17 12.48 3.44
CA ASN A 182 -9.69 13.50 2.51
C ASN A 182 -8.89 14.62 3.20
N GLU A 183 -8.12 14.25 4.21
CA GLU A 183 -7.25 15.13 4.98
C GLU A 183 -6.12 14.33 5.62
N ASP A 184 -5.08 15.03 6.05
CA ASP A 184 -3.94 14.44 6.71
C ASP A 184 -3.96 14.70 8.23
N PRO A 185 -3.48 13.76 9.07
CA PRO A 185 -3.44 13.96 10.51
C PRO A 185 -2.39 15.01 10.92
N ILE A 186 -2.73 15.82 11.91
CA ILE A 186 -1.86 16.86 12.50
C ILE A 186 -1.10 16.38 13.73
N ALA A 187 -1.54 15.28 14.36
CA ALA A 187 -0.85 14.69 15.51
C ALA A 187 -1.07 13.18 15.59
N VAL A 188 -0.14 12.51 16.25
CA VAL A 188 -0.20 11.08 16.57
C VAL A 188 0.24 10.82 18.01
N TYR A 189 -0.50 9.94 18.69
CA TYR A 189 -0.05 9.26 19.89
C TYR A 189 -0.03 7.76 19.62
N ALA A 190 1.05 7.07 20.00
CA ALA A 190 1.15 5.63 19.79
C ALA A 190 1.76 4.90 20.99
N ARG A 191 1.39 3.63 21.12
CA ARG A 191 2.07 2.64 21.95
C ARG A 191 2.43 1.47 21.06
N ALA A 192 3.68 1.07 21.08
CA ALA A 192 4.17 -0.07 20.32
C ALA A 192 5.24 -0.79 21.12
N GLY A 193 5.43 -2.07 20.82
CA GLY A 193 6.43 -2.85 21.50
C GLY A 193 6.74 -4.14 20.76
N CYS A 194 7.60 -4.92 21.37
CA CYS A 194 8.27 -6.05 20.75
C CYS A 194 8.27 -7.21 21.74
N LEU A 195 7.50 -8.26 21.47
CA LEU A 195 7.42 -9.45 22.34
C LEU A 195 8.25 -10.62 21.80
N ARG A 196 8.23 -10.84 20.49
CA ARG A 196 8.87 -11.97 19.79
C ARG A 196 9.87 -11.52 18.73
N HIS A 197 9.61 -10.38 18.08
CA HIS A 197 10.57 -9.81 17.15
C HIS A 197 11.86 -9.42 17.92
N LYS A 198 13.00 -9.28 17.25
CA LYS A 198 14.25 -8.86 17.92
C LYS A 198 14.61 -7.39 17.67
N SER A 199 14.20 -6.86 16.52
CA SER A 199 14.66 -5.55 16.03
C SER A 199 13.56 -4.51 15.81
N PHE A 200 12.28 -4.89 15.82
CA PHE A 200 11.17 -4.06 15.36
C PHE A 200 9.93 -4.39 16.18
N GLU A 201 8.97 -3.46 16.23
CA GLU A 201 7.72 -3.66 16.94
C GLU A 201 6.83 -4.73 16.27
N ASP A 202 6.21 -5.60 17.08
CA ASP A 202 5.28 -6.65 16.64
C ASP A 202 3.84 -6.47 17.15
N TYR A 203 3.61 -5.41 17.92
CA TYR A 203 2.28 -4.85 18.21
C TYR A 203 2.34 -3.32 18.29
N ALA A 204 1.25 -2.68 17.89
CA ALA A 204 1.07 -1.24 17.94
C ALA A 204 -0.42 -0.86 18.11
N GLN A 205 -0.64 0.23 18.84
CA GLN A 205 -1.88 0.97 18.96
C GLN A 205 -1.57 2.43 18.62
N ILE A 206 -2.30 3.00 17.67
CA ILE A 206 -2.02 4.33 17.12
C ILE A 206 -3.31 5.14 17.16
N MET A 207 -3.25 6.36 17.70
CA MET A 207 -4.32 7.35 17.67
C MET A 207 -3.87 8.54 16.82
N LEU A 208 -4.61 8.82 15.75
CA LEU A 208 -4.40 9.95 14.85
C LEU A 208 -5.43 11.05 15.13
N SER A 209 -5.01 12.30 15.08
CA SER A 209 -5.86 13.48 15.22
C SER A 209 -5.79 14.34 13.97
N PHE A 210 -6.95 14.81 13.50
CA PHE A 210 -7.09 15.55 12.25
C PHE A 210 -7.50 17.02 12.49
N PRO A 211 -7.21 17.94 11.55
CA PRO A 211 -7.49 19.36 11.72
C PRO A 211 -8.99 19.67 11.84
N SER A 212 -9.84 18.84 11.22
CA SER A 212 -11.30 18.93 11.31
C SER A 212 -11.89 18.49 12.66
N GLY A 213 -11.06 18.05 13.62
CA GLY A 213 -11.50 17.48 14.89
C GLY A 213 -11.83 15.98 14.83
N ARG A 214 -11.74 15.36 13.64
CA ARG A 214 -11.88 13.90 13.47
C ARG A 214 -10.70 13.15 14.10
N SER A 215 -10.91 11.87 14.38
CA SER A 215 -9.88 10.99 14.93
C SER A 215 -9.89 9.60 14.30
N ALA A 216 -8.76 8.91 14.39
CA ALA A 216 -8.70 7.51 14.01
C ALA A 216 -7.88 6.67 14.98
N PHE A 217 -8.37 5.49 15.32
CA PHE A 217 -7.67 4.50 16.14
C PHE A 217 -7.29 3.29 15.30
N ILE A 218 -6.03 2.88 15.35
CA ILE A 218 -5.49 1.75 14.57
C ILE A 218 -4.84 0.76 15.53
N GLU A 219 -5.30 -0.48 15.52
CA GLU A 219 -4.69 -1.62 16.20
C GLU A 219 -4.03 -2.55 15.18
N ALA A 220 -2.74 -2.82 15.36
CA ALA A 220 -1.98 -3.70 14.48
C ALA A 220 -1.05 -4.63 15.29
N ASN A 221 -1.10 -5.94 15.04
CA ASN A 221 -0.17 -6.89 15.67
C ASN A 221 -0.05 -8.22 14.92
N TRP A 222 1.02 -8.97 15.23
CA TRP A 222 1.24 -10.35 14.79
C TRP A 222 1.08 -11.39 15.92
N LEU A 223 0.40 -11.02 17.00
CA LEU A 223 0.29 -11.82 18.22
C LEU A 223 -1.08 -12.50 18.35
N THR A 224 -2.05 -12.12 17.51
CA THR A 224 -3.43 -12.61 17.61
C THR A 224 -3.57 -14.00 16.97
N PRO A 225 -4.22 -14.98 17.62
CA PRO A 225 -4.31 -16.35 17.11
C PRO A 225 -5.25 -16.52 15.89
N TYR A 226 -5.85 -15.44 15.41
CA TYR A 226 -6.73 -15.41 14.24
C TYR A 226 -6.47 -14.13 13.44
N LYS A 227 -6.84 -14.15 12.16
CA LYS A 227 -6.66 -13.01 11.24
C LYS A 227 -7.92 -12.15 11.24
N VAL A 228 -7.76 -10.85 11.52
CA VAL A 228 -8.81 -9.84 11.40
C VAL A 228 -8.29 -8.69 10.56
N ARG A 229 -9.10 -8.22 9.62
CA ARG A 229 -8.91 -6.96 8.93
C ARG A 229 -10.26 -6.25 8.85
N LYS A 230 -10.50 -5.33 9.77
CA LYS A 230 -11.75 -4.59 9.85
C LYS A 230 -11.52 -3.10 9.92
N LEU A 231 -12.47 -2.34 9.37
CA LEU A 231 -12.56 -0.90 9.47
C LEU A 231 -13.98 -0.53 9.87
N THR A 232 -14.11 0.28 10.91
CA THR A 232 -15.38 0.86 11.34
C THR A 232 -15.30 2.37 11.13
N ILE A 233 -16.24 2.93 10.38
CA ILE A 233 -16.40 4.37 10.16
C ILE A 233 -17.63 4.83 10.94
N THR A 234 -17.46 5.84 11.79
CA THR A 234 -18.55 6.45 12.56
C THR A 234 -18.88 7.80 11.97
N GLY A 235 -20.14 7.97 11.55
CA GLY A 235 -20.73 9.26 11.20
C GLY A 235 -21.82 9.67 12.18
N SER A 236 -22.43 10.84 11.97
CA SER A 236 -23.53 11.35 12.80
C SER A 236 -24.83 10.58 12.61
N GLU A 237 -25.07 10.04 11.42
CA GLU A 237 -26.34 9.37 11.07
C GLU A 237 -26.20 7.85 10.96
N ALA A 238 -24.99 7.34 10.71
CA ALA A 238 -24.76 5.92 10.49
C ALA A 238 -23.33 5.48 10.84
N ILE A 239 -23.18 4.18 11.08
CA ILE A 239 -21.90 3.49 11.23
C ILE A 239 -21.72 2.54 10.05
N ILE A 240 -20.52 2.51 9.46
CA ILE A 240 -20.16 1.54 8.43
C ILE A 240 -19.09 0.60 8.95
N ASN A 241 -19.37 -0.70 8.93
CA ASN A 241 -18.42 -1.77 9.22
C ASN A 241 -17.97 -2.42 7.92
N LEU A 242 -16.66 -2.45 7.66
CA LEU A 242 -16.02 -3.10 6.51
C LEU A 242 -15.17 -4.27 7.02
N ASP A 243 -15.32 -5.43 6.39
CA ASP A 243 -14.31 -6.49 6.41
C ASP A 243 -13.46 -6.41 5.13
N TYR A 244 -12.17 -6.11 5.26
CA TYR A 244 -11.31 -5.94 4.08
C TYR A 244 -11.12 -7.24 3.29
N ILE A 245 -11.27 -8.40 3.93
CA ILE A 245 -11.03 -9.71 3.30
C ILE A 245 -12.22 -10.09 2.44
N THR A 246 -13.43 -10.06 3.00
CA THR A 246 -14.66 -10.40 2.27
C THR A 246 -15.14 -9.24 1.40
N GLN A 247 -14.65 -8.02 1.66
CA GLN A 247 -15.07 -6.75 1.04
C GLN A 247 -16.51 -6.36 1.39
N GLU A 248 -17.15 -7.08 2.30
CA GLU A 248 -18.51 -6.81 2.73
C GLU A 248 -18.55 -5.53 3.57
N ILE A 249 -19.58 -4.73 3.34
CA ILE A 249 -19.90 -3.57 4.17
C ILE A 249 -21.27 -3.76 4.82
N THR A 250 -21.37 -3.35 6.08
CA THR A 250 -22.63 -3.22 6.80
C THR A 250 -22.81 -1.75 7.16
N ILE A 251 -23.93 -1.16 6.80
CA ILE A 251 -24.31 0.21 7.14
C ILE A 251 -25.44 0.15 8.17
N GLU A 252 -25.21 0.70 9.35
CA GLU A 252 -26.14 0.69 10.48
C GLU A 252 -26.58 2.12 10.78
N THR A 253 -27.89 2.36 10.67
CA THR A 253 -28.54 3.61 11.09
C THR A 253 -29.34 3.39 12.37
N SER A 254 -30.04 4.41 12.86
CA SER A 254 -30.94 4.27 14.02
C SER A 254 -32.14 3.34 13.76
N GLY A 255 -32.53 3.11 12.50
CA GLY A 255 -33.74 2.39 12.13
C GLY A 255 -33.52 1.12 11.31
N GLU A 256 -32.35 0.95 10.69
CA GLU A 256 -32.10 -0.18 9.79
C GLU A 256 -30.63 -0.60 9.74
N THR A 257 -30.42 -1.84 9.28
CA THR A 257 -29.10 -2.39 8.97
C THR A 257 -29.12 -2.87 7.52
N LEU A 258 -28.21 -2.33 6.71
CA LEU A 258 -28.05 -2.67 5.30
C LEU A 258 -26.74 -3.42 5.08
N THR A 259 -26.81 -4.57 4.42
CA THR A 259 -25.63 -5.34 3.99
C THR A 259 -25.71 -5.62 2.49
N PRO A 260 -25.30 -4.65 1.64
CA PRO A 260 -25.29 -4.83 0.20
C PRO A 260 -24.43 -6.02 -0.21
N ARG A 261 -24.99 -6.90 -1.05
CA ARG A 261 -24.25 -8.04 -1.61
C ARG A 261 -23.48 -7.59 -2.85
N HIS A 262 -22.21 -7.96 -2.89
CA HIS A 262 -21.33 -7.68 -4.02
C HIS A 262 -20.47 -8.89 -4.32
N GLU A 263 -20.08 -9.02 -5.57
CA GLU A 263 -19.06 -9.99 -5.95
C GLU A 263 -17.69 -9.51 -5.47
N TRP A 264 -16.88 -10.48 -5.05
CA TRP A 264 -15.51 -10.22 -4.68
C TRP A 264 -14.69 -9.96 -5.95
N GLU A 265 -13.91 -8.88 -5.95
CA GLU A 265 -12.98 -8.59 -7.04
C GLU A 265 -11.56 -8.47 -6.51
N GLU A 266 -10.57 -8.99 -7.23
CA GLU A 266 -9.19 -8.99 -6.78
C GLU A 266 -8.60 -7.56 -6.71
N PRO A 267 -8.27 -7.02 -5.52
CA PRO A 267 -7.77 -5.65 -5.41
C PRO A 267 -6.42 -5.44 -6.11
N LEU A 268 -5.53 -6.45 -6.08
CA LEU A 268 -4.22 -6.38 -6.75
C LEU A 268 -4.39 -6.25 -8.26
N LYS A 269 -5.39 -6.94 -8.82
CA LYS A 269 -5.71 -6.83 -10.25
C LYS A 269 -6.16 -5.42 -10.60
N LYS A 270 -7.10 -4.85 -9.85
CA LYS A 270 -7.54 -3.46 -10.05
C LYS A 270 -6.40 -2.45 -9.91
N GLU A 271 -5.53 -2.66 -8.92
CA GLU A 271 -4.39 -1.78 -8.65
C GLU A 271 -3.36 -1.76 -9.78
N LEU A 272 -2.94 -2.95 -10.24
CA LEU A 272 -1.97 -3.06 -11.34
C LEU A 272 -2.59 -2.64 -12.67
N GLU A 273 -3.85 -2.99 -12.91
CA GLU A 273 -4.59 -2.56 -14.10
C GLU A 273 -4.72 -1.04 -14.16
N HIS A 274 -5.03 -0.38 -13.03
CA HIS A 274 -5.04 1.08 -12.93
C HIS A 274 -3.69 1.69 -13.30
N PHE A 275 -2.59 1.16 -12.76
CA PHE A 275 -1.25 1.66 -13.06
C PHE A 275 -0.93 1.59 -14.57
N ILE A 276 -1.27 0.48 -15.21
CA ILE A 276 -1.06 0.29 -16.66
C ILE A 276 -1.94 1.25 -17.47
N ASN A 277 -3.20 1.44 -17.09
CA ASN A 277 -4.09 2.39 -17.74
C ASN A 277 -3.59 3.83 -17.62
N CYS A 278 -3.04 4.24 -16.47
CA CYS A 278 -2.42 5.55 -16.32
C CYS A 278 -1.23 5.77 -17.26
N ILE A 279 -0.46 4.72 -17.56
CA ILE A 279 0.65 4.82 -18.51
C ILE A 279 0.10 4.96 -19.94
N LEU A 280 -0.88 4.14 -20.32
CA LEU A 280 -1.49 4.17 -21.65
C LEU A 280 -2.17 5.51 -21.96
N ASN A 281 -2.81 6.11 -20.96
CA ASN A 281 -3.59 7.34 -21.12
C ASN A 281 -2.85 8.62 -20.68
N ASP A 282 -1.59 8.50 -20.25
CA ASP A 282 -0.81 9.58 -19.62
C ASP A 282 -1.52 10.26 -18.43
N GLU A 283 -2.25 9.48 -17.63
CA GLU A 283 -2.95 9.95 -16.43
C GLU A 283 -2.09 9.82 -15.17
N GLU A 284 -2.42 10.56 -14.12
CA GLU A 284 -1.75 10.44 -12.83
C GLU A 284 -2.36 9.26 -12.03
N PRO A 285 -1.53 8.38 -11.43
CA PRO A 285 -2.01 7.34 -10.54
C PRO A 285 -2.88 7.84 -9.38
N LEU A 286 -3.89 7.05 -8.99
CA LEU A 286 -4.71 7.33 -7.80
C LEU A 286 -3.88 7.34 -6.51
N VAL A 287 -2.82 6.53 -6.48
CA VAL A 287 -1.88 6.44 -5.36
C VAL A 287 -0.51 6.87 -5.87
N THR A 288 -0.09 8.08 -5.54
CA THR A 288 1.17 8.63 -6.03
C THR A 288 2.32 8.40 -5.04
N GLY A 289 3.55 8.71 -5.45
CA GLY A 289 4.68 8.78 -4.53
C GLY A 289 4.48 9.77 -3.36
N VAL A 290 3.65 10.80 -3.52
CA VAL A 290 3.30 11.75 -2.44
C VAL A 290 2.55 11.01 -1.33
N ASP A 291 1.62 10.12 -1.68
CA ASP A 291 0.90 9.30 -0.70
C ASP A 291 1.84 8.39 0.08
N GLY A 292 2.79 7.75 -0.61
CA GLY A 292 3.83 6.94 0.03
C GLY A 292 4.67 7.74 1.03
N VAL A 293 5.11 8.94 0.65
CA VAL A 293 5.87 9.84 1.53
C VAL A 293 5.05 10.25 2.75
N LYS A 294 3.79 10.65 2.57
CA LYS A 294 2.92 11.08 3.68
C LYS A 294 2.62 9.93 4.65
N ALA A 295 2.24 8.77 4.14
CA ALA A 295 2.01 7.58 4.97
C ALA A 295 3.27 7.18 5.75
N LEU A 296 4.45 7.23 5.13
CA LEU A 296 5.71 6.91 5.81
C LEU A 296 6.09 7.96 6.87
N LYS A 297 5.85 9.25 6.61
CA LYS A 297 6.03 10.33 7.62
C LYS A 297 5.16 10.08 8.85
N ILE A 298 3.91 9.67 8.66
CA ILE A 298 2.99 9.37 9.77
C ILE A 298 3.43 8.11 10.51
N ALA A 299 3.85 7.06 9.80
CA ALA A 299 4.38 5.84 10.40
C ALA A 299 5.65 6.11 11.25
N GLU A 300 6.58 6.93 10.75
CA GLU A 300 7.76 7.34 11.52
C GLU A 300 7.40 8.22 12.73
N ALA A 301 6.41 9.10 12.61
CA ALA A 301 5.89 9.87 13.74
C ALA A 301 5.24 8.98 14.80
N ALA A 302 4.52 7.92 14.40
CA ALA A 302 3.95 6.93 15.31
C ALA A 302 5.06 6.15 16.05
N LEU A 303 6.11 5.71 15.34
CA LEU A 303 7.27 5.08 15.97
C LEU A 303 7.94 6.02 16.99
N LYS A 304 8.14 7.28 16.63
CA LYS A 304 8.68 8.31 17.53
C LYS A 304 7.79 8.51 18.76
N SER A 305 6.48 8.58 18.57
CA SER A 305 5.52 8.71 19.67
C SER A 305 5.58 7.53 20.64
N ALA A 306 5.64 6.31 20.11
CA ALA A 306 5.75 5.10 20.91
C ALA A 306 7.05 5.05 21.73
N ALA A 307 8.17 5.45 21.13
CA ALA A 307 9.47 5.50 21.80
C ALA A 307 9.53 6.57 22.91
N GLU A 308 8.93 7.74 22.67
CA GLU A 308 8.97 8.87 23.62
C GLU A 308 7.81 8.88 24.62
N GLY A 309 6.79 8.04 24.43
CA GLY A 309 5.62 7.94 25.31
C GLY A 309 4.75 9.21 25.34
N ARG A 310 4.77 10.01 24.28
CA ARG A 310 4.06 11.31 24.20
C ARG A 310 3.49 11.58 22.82
N LEU A 311 2.59 12.55 22.74
CA LEU A 311 2.02 13.03 21.48
C LEU A 311 3.09 13.71 20.60
N ILE A 312 3.07 13.42 19.31
CA ILE A 312 3.94 13.99 18.28
C ILE A 312 3.09 14.75 17.28
N ASN A 313 3.39 16.04 17.09
CA ASN A 313 2.80 16.84 16.01
C ASN A 313 3.43 16.43 14.67
N ILE A 314 2.58 16.26 13.66
CA ILE A 314 2.99 15.85 12.32
C ILE A 314 3.03 17.09 11.44
N LYS A 315 4.16 17.31 10.77
CA LYS A 315 4.30 18.33 9.73
C LYS A 315 4.45 17.64 8.39
N LEU A 316 3.38 17.62 7.61
CA LEU A 316 3.43 17.17 6.22
C LEU A 316 3.60 18.41 5.35
N GLU A 317 4.84 18.70 4.98
CA GLU A 317 5.11 19.67 3.92
C GLU A 317 4.37 19.24 2.64
N SER A 318 3.72 20.21 2.00
CA SER A 318 3.13 20.11 0.66
C SER A 318 4.20 19.88 -0.39
#